data_AF-A0A2V7YX75-F1
#
_entry.id   AF-A0A2V7YX75-F1
#
_cell.length_a   1.000
_cell.length_b   1.000
_cell.length_c   1.000
_cell.angle_alpha   90.00
_cell.angle_beta   90.00
_cell.angle_gamma   90.00
#
_symmetry.space_group_name_H-M   'P 1'
#
loop_
_entity.id
_entity.type
_entity.pdbx_description
1 polymer ?
#
loop_
_entity_poly.entity_id
_entity_poly.type
_entity_poly.pdbx_seq_one_letter_code
_entity_poly.pdbx_strand_id
1 'polypeptide(L)' 'MCAQKPTICPLVVAPVCGCNNKTYNNGCMAHKAGVDIKHDGKCEAHTP' A
#
# COMPACT_ATOMS: atom_id res chain seq x y z
N MET A 1 -14.05 12.52 -7.19
CA MET A 1 -14.35 12.28 -5.76
C MET A 1 -13.05 11.96 -5.05
N CYS A 2 -12.60 12.78 -4.11
CA CYS A 2 -11.41 12.45 -3.32
C CYS A 2 -11.87 11.65 -2.10
N ALA A 3 -11.59 10.35 -2.05
CA ALA A 3 -11.84 9.55 -0.86
C ALA A 3 -10.95 10.05 0.28
N GLN A 4 -11.54 10.29 1.46
CA GLN A 4 -10.76 10.71 2.62
C GLN A 4 -9.67 9.67 2.91
N LYS A 5 -8.42 10.13 2.97
CA LYS A 5 -7.30 9.27 3.34
C LYS A 5 -7.50 8.79 4.78
N PRO A 6 -7.41 7.49 5.07
CA PRO A 6 -7.55 7.00 6.43
C PRO A 6 -6.44 7.58 7.30
N THR A 7 -6.82 8.29 8.37
CA THR A 7 -5.88 8.92 9.31
C THR A 7 -5.23 7.90 10.24
N ILE A 8 -6.00 6.87 10.59
CA ILE A 8 -5.63 5.77 11.46
C ILE A 8 -5.65 4.48 10.63
N CYS A 9 -4.56 3.74 10.66
CA CYS A 9 -4.48 2.41 10.05
C CYS A 9 -4.33 1.35 11.13
N PRO A 10 -5.10 0.25 11.06
CA PRO A 10 -4.85 -0.88 11.93
C PRO A 10 -3.42 -1.40 11.72
N LEU A 11 -2.81 -1.94 12.77
CA LEU A 11 -1.49 -2.58 12.74
C LEU A 11 -1.55 -3.97 12.06
N VAL A 12 -2.52 -4.20 11.17
CA VAL A 12 -2.62 -5.41 10.38
C VAL A 12 -1.44 -5.49 9.42
N VAL A 13 -0.79 -6.64 9.39
CA VAL A 13 0.30 -6.95 8.46
C VAL A 13 -0.32 -7.65 7.26
N ALA A 14 -0.66 -6.86 6.25
CA ALA A 14 -1.24 -7.31 4.99
C ALA A 14 -0.48 -6.62 3.85
N PRO A 15 0.75 -7.06 3.53
CA PRO A 15 1.62 -6.33 2.62
C PRO A 15 0.96 -6.12 1.26
N VAL A 16 1.08 -4.91 0.71
CA VAL A 16 0.57 -4.56 -0.62
C VAL A 16 1.65 -3.83 -1.42
N CYS A 17 1.60 -3.97 -2.73
CA CYS A 17 2.48 -3.25 -3.64
C CYS A 17 1.76 -2.02 -4.15
N GLY A 18 2.32 -0.84 -3.90
CA GLY A 18 1.82 0.39 -4.48
C GLY A 18 2.18 0.53 -5.96
N CYS A 19 1.40 1.33 -6.70
CA CYS A 19 1.71 1.73 -8.08
C CYS A 19 3.06 2.47 -8.21
N ASN A 20 3.64 2.90 -7.09
CA ASN A 20 4.98 3.48 -7.01
C ASN A 20 6.10 2.43 -6.82
N ASN A 21 5.80 1.14 -6.97
CA ASN A 21 6.71 0.02 -6.70
C ASN A 21 7.26 -0.01 -5.26
N LYS A 22 6.55 0.59 -4.30
CA LYS A 22 6.88 0.46 -2.87
C LYS A 22 5.93 -0.52 -2.20
N THR A 23 6.51 -1.37 -1.37
CA THR A 23 5.75 -2.26 -0.49
C THR A 23 5.25 -1.46 0.73
N TYR A 24 3.96 -1.55 1.02
CA TYR A 24 3.35 -1.01 2.24
C TYR A 24 2.91 -2.16 3.14
N ASN A 25 2.98 -1.98 4.46
CA ASN A 25 2.57 -3.02 5.42
C ASN A 25 1.07 -3.35 5.34
N ASN A 26 0.25 -2.42 4.86
CA ASN A 26 -1.16 -2.65 4.56
C ASN A 26 -1.70 -1.64 3.54
N GLY A 27 -2.86 -1.99 2.94
CA GLY A 27 -3.57 -1.12 2.01
C GLY A 27 -3.91 0.25 2.61
N CYS A 28 -4.24 0.29 3.90
CA CYS A 28 -4.50 1.56 4.57
C CYS A 28 -3.27 2.49 4.56
N MET A 29 -2.06 1.97 4.81
CA MET A 29 -0.83 2.74 4.75
C MET A 29 -0.52 3.24 3.33
N ALA A 30 -0.80 2.42 2.30
CA ALA A 30 -0.71 2.84 0.91
C ALA A 30 -1.66 4.00 0.60
N HIS A 31 -2.93 3.88 0.96
CA HIS A 31 -3.93 4.94 0.78
C HIS A 31 -3.63 6.20 1.59
N LYS A 32 -3.10 6.04 2.82
CA LYS A 32 -2.65 7.17 3.66
C LYS A 32 -1.49 7.92 3.00
N ALA A 33 -0.57 7.20 2.36
CA ALA A 33 0.47 7.78 1.53
C ALA A 33 -0.07 8.42 0.23
N GLY A 34 -1.34 8.21 -0.10
CA GLY A 34 -1.94 8.63 -1.37
C GLY A 34 -1.43 7.82 -2.55
N VAL A 35 -1.07 6.56 -2.30
CA VAL A 35 -0.58 5.64 -3.31
C VAL A 35 -1.64 4.58 -3.54
N ASP A 36 -2.02 4.42 -4.81
CA ASP A 36 -2.90 3.34 -5.22
C ASP A 36 -2.19 1.99 -5.14
N ILE A 37 -2.96 0.97 -4.79
CA ILE A 37 -2.48 -0.39 -4.68
C ILE A 37 -2.48 -1.00 -6.09
N LYS A 38 -1.32 -1.49 -6.52
CA LYS A 38 -1.15 -2.20 -7.79
C LYS A 38 -1.59 -3.65 -7.66
N HIS A 39 -1.15 -4.33 -6.61
CA HIS A 39 -1.54 -5.70 -6.30
C HIS A 39 -1.36 -5.99 -4.80
N ASP A 40 -2.09 -6.98 -4.31
CA ASP A 40 -1.89 -7.55 -2.98
C ASP A 40 -0.57 -8.34 -2.92
N GLY A 41 0.09 -8.32 -1.76
CA GLY A 41 1.43 -8.86 -1.57
C GLY A 41 2.53 -7.81 -1.67
N LYS A 42 3.75 -8.17 -1.25
CA LYS A 42 4.92 -7.28 -1.37
C LYS A 42 5.24 -7.06 -2.85
N CYS A 43 5.75 -5.88 -3.21
CA CYS A 43 6.30 -5.68 -4.54
C CYS A 43 7.42 -6.69 -4.77
N GLU A 44 7.43 -7.31 -5.95
CA GLU A 44 8.53 -8.15 -6.38
C GLU A 44 9.79 -7.29 -6.44
N ALA A 45 10.73 -7.55 -5.54
CA ALA A 45 12.10 -7.13 -5.76
C ALA A 45 12.57 -7.98 -6.92
N HIS A 46 12.53 -7.42 -8.14
CA HIS A 46 13.13 -8.00 -9.32
C HIS A 46 14.53 -8.48 -8.93
N THR A 47 14.63 -9.77 -8.65
CA THR A 47 15.90 -10.44 -8.48
C THR A 47 16.26 -10.81 -9.91
N PRO A 48 17.34 -10.23 -10.46
CA PRO A 48 17.69 -10.37 -11.86
C PRO A 48 17.91 -11.83 -12.27
#